data_AF-A0A662DNU6-F1
#
_entry.id   AF-A0A662DNU6-F1
#
_cell.length_a   1.000
_cell.length_b   1.000
_cell.length_c   1.000
_cell.angle_alpha   90.00
_cell.angle_beta   90.00
_cell.angle_gamma   90.00
#
_symmetry.space_group_name_H-M   'P 1'
#
loop_
_entity.id
_entity.type
_entity.pdbx_description
1 polymer ?
#
loop_
_entity_poly.entity_id
_entity_poly.type
_entity_poly.pdbx_seq_one_letter_code
_entity_poly.pdbx_strand_id
1 'polypeptide(L)' 'VESGIGIHRYQVRETMIVRPTEVWVTQPRDGAWITLTTCNPKFSSRERLVVVAELVGGPNFEAISGL' A
#
# COMPACT_ATOMS: atom_id res chain seq x y z
N VAL A 1 -7.66 -6.93 -1.59
CA VAL A 1 -8.36 -5.78 -2.20
C VAL A 1 -9.29 -6.31 -3.27
N GLU A 2 -10.59 -6.11 -3.08
CA GLU A 2 -11.62 -6.46 -4.07
C GLU A 2 -11.71 -5.38 -5.15
N SER A 3 -12.02 -5.80 -6.37
CA SER A 3 -12.18 -4.93 -7.55
C SER A 3 -13.13 -5.58 -8.54
N GLY A 4 -13.48 -4.87 -9.62
CA GLY A 4 -14.37 -5.41 -10.67
C GLY A 4 -13.86 -6.66 -11.39
N ILE A 5 -12.55 -6.95 -11.33
CA ILE A 5 -11.94 -8.13 -11.96
C ILE A 5 -11.64 -9.27 -10.98
N GLY A 6 -11.84 -9.06 -9.67
CA GLY A 6 -11.61 -10.06 -8.64
C GLY A 6 -10.82 -9.56 -7.43
N ILE A 7 -10.38 -10.52 -6.60
CA ILE A 7 -9.65 -10.30 -5.35
C ILE A 7 -8.14 -10.30 -5.59
N HIS A 8 -7.48 -9.26 -5.12
CA HIS A 8 -6.03 -9.08 -5.14
C HIS A 8 -5.44 -9.23 -3.75
N ARG A 9 -4.38 -10.03 -3.61
CA ARG A 9 -3.71 -10.31 -2.33
C ARG A 9 -2.42 -9.51 -2.26
N TYR A 10 -2.22 -8.81 -1.14
CA TYR A 10 -1.02 -8.03 -0.88
C TYR A 10 -0.36 -8.49 0.41
N GLN A 11 0.98 -8.55 0.42
CA GLN A 11 1.78 -8.89 1.59
C GLN A 11 2.46 -7.64 2.14
N VAL A 12 2.26 -7.34 3.42
CA VAL A 12 2.93 -6.24 4.10
C VAL A 12 4.44 -6.46 4.09
N ARG A 13 5.19 -5.45 3.66
CA ARG A 13 6.66 -5.43 3.67
C ARG A 13 7.23 -4.45 4.69
N GLU A 14 6.52 -3.34 4.92
CA GLU A 14 6.99 -2.28 5.79
C GLU A 14 5.83 -1.57 6.48
N THR A 15 6.08 -1.12 7.71
CA THR A 15 5.18 -0.26 8.49
C THR A 15 6.02 0.84 9.12
N MET A 16 5.63 2.10 8.95
CA MET A 16 6.37 3.25 9.45
C MET A 16 5.45 4.37 9.94
N ILE A 17 5.99 5.23 10.80
CA ILE A 17 5.33 6.47 11.23
C ILE A 17 6.11 7.64 10.62
N VAL A 18 5.44 8.51 9.87
CA VAL A 18 6.05 9.66 9.19
C VAL A 18 5.34 10.96 9.54
N ARG A 19 5.96 12.11 9.22
CA ARG A 19 5.29 13.41 9.38
C ARG A 19 4.18 13.58 8.32
N PRO A 20 3.10 14.33 8.60
CA PRO A 20 2.02 14.54 7.63
C PRO A 20 2.45 15.22 6.33
N THR A 21 3.60 15.91 6.33
CA THR A 21 4.18 16.59 5.16
C THR A 21 5.06 15.67 4.30
N GLU A 22 5.31 14.43 4.73
CA GLU A 22 6.12 13.47 4.00
C GLU A 22 5.30 12.76 2.92
N VAL A 23 5.05 13.48 1.83
CA VAL A 23 4.28 12.99 0.67
C VAL A 23 5.05 11.98 -0.19
N TRP A 24 6.34 11.76 0.08
CA TRP A 24 7.15 10.78 -0.67
C TRP A 24 6.61 9.35 -0.55
N VAL A 25 5.90 9.03 0.54
CA VAL A 25 5.28 7.71 0.76
C VAL A 25 4.20 7.34 -0.28
N THR A 26 3.69 8.32 -1.02
CA THR A 26 2.69 8.12 -2.08
C THR A 26 3.30 8.15 -3.48
N GLN A 27 4.62 8.30 -3.60
CA GLN A 27 5.27 8.30 -4.91
C GLN A 27 5.24 6.89 -5.53
N PRO A 28 5.25 6.80 -6.87
CA PRO A 28 5.36 5.52 -7.55
C PRO A 28 6.62 4.75 -7.14
N ARG A 29 6.49 3.44 -7.08
CA ARG A 29 7.59 2.49 -6.85
C ARG A 29 7.56 1.44 -7.94
N ASP A 30 8.74 0.99 -8.37
CA ASP A 30 8.85 -0.10 -9.35
C ASP A 30 8.17 -1.37 -8.84
N GLY A 31 7.35 -1.98 -9.68
CA GLY A 31 6.54 -3.16 -9.35
C GLY A 31 5.11 -2.81 -8.93
N ALA A 32 4.40 -3.78 -8.36
CA ALA A 32 3.00 -3.62 -7.98
C ALA A 32 2.86 -3.51 -6.45
N TRP A 33 2.61 -2.29 -5.98
CA TRP A 33 2.56 -1.93 -4.57
C TRP A 33 1.29 -1.18 -4.21
N ILE A 34 0.89 -1.27 -2.95
CA ILE A 34 -0.08 -0.36 -2.35
C ILE A 34 0.51 0.26 -1.08
N THR A 35 0.18 1.53 -0.88
CA THR A 35 0.43 2.24 0.37
C THR A 35 -0.89 2.53 1.05
N LEU A 36 -1.08 2.00 2.26
CA LEU A 36 -2.20 2.36 3.14
C LEU A 36 -1.72 3.43 4.11
N THR A 37 -2.46 4.52 4.24
CA THR A 37 -2.10 5.64 5.12
C THR A 37 -3.29 6.05 5.97
N THR A 38 -3.02 6.36 7.22
CA THR A 38 -4.02 6.90 8.16
C THR A 38 -3.37 7.87 9.14
N CYS A 39 -4.19 8.67 9.81
CA CYS A 39 -3.76 9.53 10.89
C CYS A 39 -3.22 8.72 12.08
N ASN A 40 -2.16 9.21 12.72
CA ASN A 40 -1.56 8.61 13.90
C ASN A 40 -1.20 9.67 14.95
N PRO A 41 -1.35 9.37 16.26
CA PRO A 41 -2.09 8.24 16.85
C PRO A 41 -3.61 8.40 16.70
N LYS A 42 -4.38 7.41 17.16
CA LYS A 42 -5.85 7.46 17.14
C LYS A 42 -6.36 8.79 17.71
N PHE A 43 -7.30 9.43 17.00
CA PHE A 43 -7.86 10.76 17.31
C PHE A 43 -6.88 11.94 17.16
N SER A 44 -5.73 11.76 16.53
CA SER A 44 -4.77 12.83 16.22
C SER A 44 -4.24 12.68 14.79
N SER A 45 -3.93 13.80 14.15
CA SER A 45 -3.36 13.86 12.80
C SER A 45 -1.89 14.30 12.79
N ARG A 46 -1.23 14.33 13.96
CA ARG A 46 0.15 14.83 14.13
C ARG A 46 1.20 14.01 13.36
N GLU A 47 0.89 12.75 13.09
CA GLU A 47 1.71 11.82 12.30
C GLU A 47 0.82 11.03 11.32
N ARG A 48 1.46 10.23 10.46
CA ARG A 48 0.80 9.23 9.62
C ARG A 48 1.37 7.86 9.93
N LEU A 49 0.49 6.89 10.16
CA LEU A 49 0.86 5.47 10.10
C LEU A 49 0.75 5.05 8.64
N VAL A 50 1.85 4.52 8.11
CA VAL A 50 1.97 4.08 6.72
C VAL A 50 2.30 2.60 6.69
N VAL A 51 1.56 1.85 5.89
CA VAL A 51 1.79 0.42 5.64
C VAL A 51 2.01 0.24 4.13
N VAL A 52 3.13 -0.35 3.77
CA VAL A 52 3.51 -0.65 2.38
C VAL A 52 3.39 -2.15 2.15
N ALA A 53 2.64 -2.53 1.11
CA ALA A 53 2.39 -3.93 0.78
C ALA A 53 2.58 -4.21 -0.71
N GLU A 54 3.17 -5.36 -1.01
CA GLU A 54 3.48 -5.83 -2.36
C GLU A 54 2.38 -6.77 -2.86
N LEU A 55 2.01 -6.70 -4.14
CA LEU A 55 1.06 -7.62 -4.76
C LEU A 55 1.66 -9.03 -4.86
N VAL A 56 0.95 -10.04 -4.37
CA VAL A 56 1.41 -11.44 -4.32
C VAL A 56 0.37 -12.42 -4.88
N GLY A 57 -0.74 -11.95 -5.43
CA GLY A 57 -1.74 -12.81 -6.06
C GLY A 57 -3.00 -12.08 -6.52
N GLY A 58 -3.78 -12.78 -7.34
CA GLY A 58 -5.00 -12.28 -7.98
C GLY A 58 -4.78 -11.82 -9.41
N PRO A 59 -5.83 -11.35 -10.11
CA PRO A 59 -5.81 -11.08 -11.53
C PRO A 59 -4.69 -10.13 -12.00
N ASN A 60 -4.42 -9.04 -11.26
CA ASN A 60 -3.31 -8.15 -11.60
C ASN A 60 -1.94 -8.79 -11.42
N PHE A 61 -1.79 -9.76 -10.50
CA PHE A 61 -0.53 -10.46 -10.30
C PHE A 61 -0.24 -11.38 -11.49
N GLU A 62 -1.26 -12.08 -11.98
CA GLU A 62 -1.19 -12.90 -13.19
C GLU A 62 -0.79 -12.03 -14.39
N ALA A 63 -1.48 -10.90 -14.58
CA ALA A 63 -1.22 -9.96 -15.68
C ALA A 63 0.21 -9.42 -15.73
N ILE A 64 0.82 -9.09 -14.58
CA ILE A 64 2.20 -8.56 -14.53
C ILE A 64 3.27 -9.66 -14.49
N SER A 65 2.91 -10.87 -14.08
CA SER A 65 3.83 -12.01 -14.03
C SER A 65 3.92 -12.75 -15.37
N GLY A 66 3.05 -12.42 -16.33
CA GLY A 66 2.97 -13.10 -17.62
C GLY A 66 2.40 -14.52 -17.52
N LEU A 67 1.58 -14.76 -16.49
CA LEU A 67 0.88 -16.04 -16.24
C LEU A 67 -0.56 -15.98 -16.72
#